data_AF-A0A3M2DRE9-F1
#
_entry.id   AF-A0A3M2DRE9-F1
#
_cell.length_a   1.000
_cell.length_b   1.000
_cell.length_c   1.000
_cell.angle_alpha   90.00
_cell.angle_beta   90.00
_cell.angle_gamma   90.00
#
_symmetry.space_group_name_H-M   'P 1'
#
loop_
_entity.id
_entity.type
_entity.pdbx_description
1 polymer ?
#
loop_
_entity_poly.entity_id
_entity_poly.type
_entity_poly.pdbx_seq_one_letter_code
_entity_poly.pdbx_strand_id
1 'polypeptide(L)'
;MGEGRKPVDNHRNLCKIGEHLRRKDDEKMKYGVAIALMAGLGLASASPWITPDNRWLRSDIEALAEAGVISAPVTQYPLPWAAISADLEQAMRQRVPEHLRPALQRVFQSLTNARQTWSGSAEISAATNREVVHSFGDGAQEKGQAQLTIDYTGPRLAIRARITEVQDPYDNDEVRTDGSVIGWAFDDWAVSVGVVDRWWGPGWSASVILTDNARPVPAISLQRLSTRAPESEWVRWIGPWTFETFLGQMEEERAIPNARLWGARFTMRPISALEIGLSRTAIWAGDGRPSDWEAFYNMLIGNDNVGADLSRDEEPANQMAGVDMTWNLQPTLGWPLKAYMQYIGEDKLKKL
;
A
#
# COMPACT_ATOMS: atom_id res chain seq x y z
N MET A 1 54.77 41.59 43.80
CA MET A 1 55.13 40.45 42.94
C MET A 1 53.83 39.86 42.41
N GLY A 2 53.52 40.12 41.15
CA GLY A 2 52.28 39.68 40.51
C GLY A 2 52.51 38.45 39.65
N GLU A 3 51.65 37.44 39.77
CA GLU A 3 51.58 36.30 38.87
C GLU A 3 50.48 36.54 37.82
N GLY A 4 50.88 36.54 36.55
CA GLY A 4 50.00 36.70 35.40
C GLY A 4 49.36 35.37 34.97
N ARG A 5 48.04 35.38 34.81
CA ARG A 5 47.28 34.32 34.11
C ARG A 5 47.60 34.37 32.61
N LYS A 6 47.94 33.22 32.01
CA LYS A 6 47.98 33.04 30.56
C LYS A 6 46.55 32.89 30.01
N PRO A 7 46.22 33.47 28.83
CA PRO A 7 44.92 33.28 28.20
C PRO A 7 44.86 31.92 27.48
N VAL A 8 43.73 31.23 27.63
CA VAL A 8 43.42 29.99 26.92
C VAL A 8 42.91 30.36 25.53
N ASP A 9 43.63 29.91 24.50
CA ASP A 9 43.42 30.23 23.09
C ASP A 9 42.22 29.45 22.51
N ASN A 10 41.02 30.00 22.68
CA ASN A 10 39.75 29.39 22.27
C ASN A 10 39.44 29.52 20.76
N HIS A 11 40.28 30.24 19.99
CA HIS A 11 40.04 30.48 18.56
C HIS A 11 40.47 29.32 17.65
N ARG A 12 41.44 28.50 18.06
CA ARG A 12 41.91 27.36 17.23
C ARG A 12 40.97 26.16 17.21
N ASN A 13 40.13 25.98 18.24
CA ASN A 13 39.21 24.84 18.31
C ASN A 13 37.93 25.06 17.50
N LEU A 14 37.45 26.30 17.38
CA LEU A 14 36.27 26.62 16.56
C LEU A 14 36.55 26.51 15.05
N CYS A 15 37.77 26.85 14.61
CA CYS A 15 38.16 26.73 13.19
C CYS A 15 38.25 25.26 12.73
N LYS A 16 38.74 24.36 13.59
CA LYS A 16 38.81 22.92 13.30
C LYS A 16 37.44 22.25 13.25
N ILE A 17 36.47 22.70 14.04
CA ILE A 17 35.09 22.18 14.01
C ILE A 17 34.38 22.66 12.73
N GLY A 18 34.59 23.91 12.31
CA GLY A 18 34.07 24.44 11.05
C GLY A 18 34.62 23.72 9.82
N GLU A 19 35.92 23.39 9.80
CA GLU A 19 36.51 22.58 8.72
C GLU A 19 36.06 21.12 8.73
N HIS A 20 35.77 20.53 9.90
CA HIS A 20 35.26 19.16 9.98
C HIS A 20 33.80 19.05 9.52
N LEU A 21 32.96 20.04 9.84
CA LEU A 21 31.57 20.10 9.37
C LEU A 21 31.52 20.36 7.86
N ARG A 22 32.31 21.31 7.36
CA ARG A 22 32.42 21.59 5.92
C ARG A 22 32.96 20.40 5.12
N ARG A 23 33.90 19.64 5.68
CA ARG A 23 34.43 18.42 5.06
C ARG A 23 33.45 17.25 5.10
N LYS A 24 32.56 17.18 6.11
CA LYS A 24 31.46 16.19 6.17
C LYS A 24 30.37 16.51 5.15
N ASP A 25 30.07 17.80 4.95
CA ASP A 25 29.12 18.25 3.93
C ASP A 25 29.70 18.05 2.51
N ASP A 26 31.00 18.30 2.32
CA ASP A 26 31.71 18.04 1.05
C ASP A 26 31.90 16.52 0.75
N GLU A 27 31.86 15.64 1.77
CA GLU A 27 31.84 14.18 1.59
C GLU A 27 30.44 13.64 1.30
N LYS A 28 29.38 14.22 1.91
CA LYS A 28 27.99 13.90 1.60
C LYS A 28 27.61 14.24 0.15
N MET A 29 28.25 15.26 -0.43
CA MET A 29 27.98 15.69 -1.80
C MET A 29 28.64 14.80 -2.89
N LYS A 30 29.42 13.77 -2.53
CA LYS A 30 30.15 12.92 -3.50
C LYS A 30 29.46 11.62 -3.89
N TYR A 31 28.35 11.26 -3.25
CA TYR A 31 27.61 10.03 -3.53
C TYR A 31 26.23 10.29 -4.14
N GLY A 32 26.04 11.43 -4.81
CA GLY A 32 24.90 11.59 -5.71
C GLY A 32 25.08 10.65 -6.90
N VAL A 33 24.37 9.53 -6.90
CA VAL A 33 24.27 8.65 -8.07
C VAL A 33 23.61 9.48 -9.17
N ALA A 34 24.38 9.84 -10.19
CA ALA A 34 23.84 10.52 -11.36
C ALA A 34 22.88 9.56 -12.08
N ILE A 35 21.58 9.69 -11.83
CA ILE A 35 20.55 9.02 -12.63
C ILE A 35 20.60 9.66 -14.01
N ALA A 36 21.26 8.98 -14.95
CA ALA A 36 21.25 9.35 -16.35
C ALA A 36 19.80 9.32 -16.86
N LEU A 37 19.27 10.49 -17.21
CA LEU A 37 18.00 10.67 -17.90
C LEU A 37 18.00 9.85 -19.20
N MET A 38 17.43 8.64 -19.17
CA MET A 38 17.00 7.95 -20.38
C MET A 38 15.74 8.65 -20.91
N ALA A 39 15.97 9.75 -21.62
CA ALA A 39 14.95 10.41 -22.44
C ALA A 39 14.54 9.46 -23.58
N GLY A 40 13.43 8.74 -23.40
CA GLY A 40 12.91 7.83 -24.41
C GLY A 40 11.79 6.87 -23.97
N LEU A 41 11.53 6.74 -22.67
CA LEU A 41 10.39 5.95 -22.19
C LEU A 41 9.15 6.86 -22.18
N GLY A 42 8.10 6.47 -22.91
CA GLY A 42 6.82 7.16 -22.83
C GLY A 42 6.32 7.19 -21.38
N LEU A 43 5.73 8.33 -20.96
CA LEU A 43 5.16 8.55 -19.62
C LEU A 43 3.89 7.72 -19.39
N ALA A 44 4.00 6.40 -19.52
CA ALA A 44 2.99 5.44 -19.18
C ALA A 44 3.58 4.57 -18.06
N SER A 45 2.83 4.40 -16.96
CA SER A 45 3.14 3.36 -15.98
C SER A 45 2.34 2.12 -16.34
N ALA A 46 3.02 1.00 -16.51
CA ALA A 46 2.46 -0.28 -16.88
C ALA A 46 2.51 -1.25 -15.71
N SER A 47 1.72 -0.99 -14.68
CA SER A 47 1.58 -1.93 -13.57
C SER A 47 0.49 -2.96 -13.84
N PRO A 48 0.64 -4.23 -13.44
CA PRO A 48 -0.49 -5.18 -13.39
C PRO A 48 -1.50 -4.82 -12.27
N TRP A 49 -1.14 -3.94 -11.34
CA TRP A 49 -1.97 -3.48 -10.24
C TRP A 49 -2.19 -1.97 -10.25
N ILE A 50 -3.36 -1.53 -9.82
CA ILE A 50 -3.61 -0.14 -9.48
C ILE A 50 -3.14 0.05 -8.04
N THR A 51 -2.14 0.90 -7.85
CA THR A 51 -1.56 1.24 -6.54
C THR A 51 -2.33 2.37 -5.85
N PRO A 52 -2.14 2.57 -4.53
CA PRO A 52 -2.83 3.62 -3.79
C PRO A 52 -2.34 5.06 -4.06
N ASP A 53 -1.58 5.28 -5.14
CA ASP A 53 -0.86 6.52 -5.46
C ASP A 53 -1.61 7.48 -6.40
N ASN A 54 -2.79 7.10 -6.92
CA ASN A 54 -3.51 7.91 -7.89
C ASN A 54 -4.98 8.14 -7.50
N ARG A 55 -5.23 9.24 -6.79
CA ARG A 55 -6.57 9.64 -6.34
C ARG A 55 -7.58 9.87 -7.47
N TRP A 56 -7.12 10.34 -8.63
CA TRP A 56 -7.98 10.59 -9.78
C TRP A 56 -8.45 9.29 -10.42
N LEU A 57 -7.54 8.33 -10.56
CA LEU A 57 -7.86 7.00 -11.05
C LEU A 57 -8.81 6.28 -10.09
N ARG A 58 -8.57 6.38 -8.77
CA ARG A 58 -9.52 5.89 -7.75
C ARG A 58 -10.90 6.54 -7.90
N SER A 59 -10.97 7.87 -8.04
CA SER A 59 -12.24 8.58 -8.23
C SER A 59 -13.03 8.04 -9.41
N ASP A 60 -12.37 7.85 -10.56
CA ASP A 60 -13.02 7.39 -11.77
C ASP A 60 -13.48 5.94 -11.65
N ILE A 61 -12.66 5.07 -11.04
CA ILE A 61 -13.02 3.66 -10.77
C ILE A 61 -14.22 3.60 -9.83
N GLU A 62 -14.22 4.35 -8.73
CA GLU A 62 -15.33 4.38 -7.78
C GLU A 62 -16.62 4.87 -8.46
N ALA A 63 -16.56 5.92 -9.29
CA ALA A 63 -17.71 6.42 -10.03
C ALA A 63 -18.30 5.38 -11.01
N LEU A 64 -17.43 4.64 -11.71
CA LEU A 64 -17.86 3.55 -12.61
C LEU A 64 -18.44 2.37 -11.82
N ALA A 65 -17.88 2.06 -10.65
CA ALA A 65 -18.35 1.00 -9.77
C ALA A 65 -19.69 1.33 -9.11
N GLU A 66 -19.93 2.61 -8.78
CA GLU A 66 -21.21 3.12 -8.27
C GLU A 66 -22.29 3.06 -9.36
N ALA A 67 -21.94 3.38 -10.60
CA ALA A 67 -22.85 3.28 -11.74
C ALA A 67 -23.14 1.83 -12.18
N GLY A 68 -22.54 0.83 -11.54
CA GLY A 68 -22.65 -0.58 -11.91
C GLY A 68 -21.94 -0.95 -13.21
N VAL A 69 -21.08 -0.07 -13.73
CA VAL A 69 -20.21 -0.37 -14.87
C VAL A 69 -19.12 -1.34 -14.46
N ILE A 70 -18.52 -1.13 -13.28
CA ILE A 70 -17.59 -2.07 -12.64
C ILE A 70 -18.35 -2.86 -11.57
N SER A 71 -18.33 -4.18 -11.70
CA SER A 71 -19.01 -5.13 -10.80
C SER A 71 -18.11 -5.59 -9.64
N ALA A 72 -16.79 -5.43 -9.78
CA ALA A 72 -15.80 -5.78 -8.78
C ALA A 72 -15.91 -4.93 -7.50
N PRO A 73 -15.51 -5.48 -6.34
CA PRO A 73 -15.11 -4.67 -5.19
C PRO A 73 -13.94 -3.74 -5.54
N VAL A 74 -13.97 -2.50 -5.05
CA VAL A 74 -12.98 -1.45 -5.36
C VAL A 74 -12.40 -0.73 -4.13
N THR A 75 -12.65 -1.22 -2.92
CA THR A 75 -12.15 -0.65 -1.64
C THR A 75 -10.84 -1.28 -1.15
N GLN A 76 -10.15 -2.03 -2.00
CA GLN A 76 -8.89 -2.69 -1.69
C GLN A 76 -7.82 -2.33 -2.71
N TYR A 77 -6.70 -1.81 -2.22
CA TYR A 77 -5.49 -1.58 -2.99
C TYR A 77 -4.32 -2.39 -2.42
N PRO A 78 -3.47 -2.99 -3.28
CA PRO A 78 -3.46 -2.87 -4.75
C PRO A 78 -4.66 -3.56 -5.43
N LEU A 79 -5.30 -2.90 -6.39
CA LEU A 79 -6.43 -3.46 -7.16
C LEU A 79 -5.91 -4.06 -8.49
N PRO A 80 -6.02 -5.36 -8.74
CA PRO A 80 -5.53 -5.94 -9.99
C PRO A 80 -6.31 -5.40 -11.20
N TRP A 81 -5.64 -5.02 -12.29
CA TRP A 81 -6.35 -4.63 -13.52
C TRP A 81 -7.22 -5.77 -14.07
N ALA A 82 -6.79 -7.01 -13.85
CA ALA A 82 -7.57 -8.20 -14.18
C ALA A 82 -8.97 -8.21 -13.54
N ALA A 83 -9.10 -7.62 -12.35
CA ALA A 83 -10.36 -7.57 -11.60
C ALA A 83 -11.45 -6.74 -12.28
N ILE A 84 -11.06 -5.73 -13.08
CA ILE A 84 -11.99 -4.75 -13.68
C ILE A 84 -11.93 -4.67 -15.21
N SER A 85 -10.92 -5.30 -15.84
CA SER A 85 -10.68 -5.14 -17.29
C SER A 85 -11.82 -5.63 -18.18
N ALA A 86 -12.45 -6.75 -17.85
CA ALA A 86 -13.56 -7.30 -18.63
C ALA A 86 -14.77 -6.34 -18.64
N ASP A 87 -15.09 -5.78 -17.48
CA ASP A 87 -16.17 -4.81 -17.29
C ASP A 87 -15.91 -3.53 -18.10
N LEU A 88 -14.68 -3.00 -18.04
CA LEU A 88 -14.28 -1.82 -18.81
C LEU A 88 -14.35 -2.05 -20.32
N GLU A 89 -13.88 -3.20 -20.80
CA GLU A 89 -13.94 -3.57 -22.22
C GLU A 89 -15.38 -3.72 -22.71
N GLN A 90 -16.25 -4.32 -21.89
CA GLN A 90 -17.68 -4.42 -22.19
C GLN A 90 -18.31 -3.03 -22.25
N ALA A 91 -18.01 -2.17 -21.28
CA ALA A 91 -18.54 -0.82 -21.20
C ALA A 91 -18.15 0.04 -22.41
N MET A 92 -16.92 -0.12 -22.93
CA MET A 92 -16.47 0.57 -24.15
C MET A 92 -17.23 0.16 -25.41
N ARG A 93 -17.86 -1.03 -25.43
CA ARG A 93 -18.69 -1.52 -26.53
C ARG A 93 -20.18 -1.19 -26.35
N GLN A 94 -20.57 -0.68 -25.18
CA GLN A 94 -21.95 -0.40 -24.82
C GLN A 94 -22.17 1.10 -24.62
N ARG A 95 -23.42 1.54 -24.60
CA ARG A 95 -23.75 2.93 -24.32
C ARG A 95 -23.77 3.15 -22.81
N VAL A 96 -22.77 3.85 -22.29
CA VAL A 96 -22.76 4.35 -20.90
C VAL A 96 -23.39 5.75 -20.82
N PRO A 97 -23.91 6.17 -19.66
CA PRO A 97 -24.37 7.54 -19.44
C PRO A 97 -23.31 8.58 -19.85
N GLU A 98 -23.75 9.66 -20.51
CA GLU A 98 -22.85 10.64 -21.12
C GLU A 98 -21.88 11.29 -20.12
N HIS A 99 -22.29 11.44 -18.86
CA HIS A 99 -21.46 12.00 -17.79
C HIS A 99 -20.34 11.06 -17.32
N LEU A 100 -20.46 9.73 -17.51
CA LEU A 100 -19.45 8.74 -17.11
C LEU A 100 -18.44 8.45 -18.22
N ARG A 101 -18.75 8.82 -19.47
CA ARG A 101 -17.91 8.57 -20.63
C ARG A 101 -16.47 9.09 -20.48
N PRO A 102 -16.21 10.30 -19.93
CA PRO A 102 -14.84 10.75 -19.67
C PRO A 102 -14.09 9.90 -18.64
N ALA A 103 -14.76 9.46 -17.56
CA ALA A 103 -14.16 8.60 -16.55
C ALA A 103 -13.81 7.23 -17.14
N LEU A 104 -14.75 6.62 -17.88
CA LEU A 104 -14.51 5.36 -18.59
C LEU A 104 -13.31 5.45 -19.54
N GLN A 105 -13.22 6.53 -20.31
CA GLN A 105 -12.10 6.75 -21.23
C GLN A 105 -10.76 6.87 -20.51
N ARG A 106 -10.68 7.61 -19.40
CA ARG A 106 -9.45 7.73 -18.61
C ARG A 106 -9.03 6.41 -17.99
N VAL A 107 -9.95 5.67 -17.38
CA VAL A 107 -9.66 4.36 -16.78
C VAL A 107 -9.24 3.34 -17.85
N PHE A 108 -9.92 3.33 -19.01
CA PHE A 108 -9.58 2.45 -20.12
C PHE A 108 -8.21 2.80 -20.75
N GLN A 109 -7.86 4.09 -20.81
CA GLN A 109 -6.52 4.51 -21.22
C GLN A 109 -5.46 4.02 -20.23
N SER A 110 -5.72 4.15 -18.92
CA SER A 110 -4.84 3.60 -17.88
C SER A 110 -4.70 2.08 -18.00
N LEU A 111 -5.77 1.33 -18.28
CA LEU A 111 -5.72 -0.10 -18.56
C LEU A 111 -4.88 -0.42 -19.81
N THR A 112 -4.98 0.40 -20.86
CA THR A 112 -4.20 0.22 -22.09
C THR A 112 -2.72 0.45 -21.83
N ASN A 113 -2.39 1.47 -21.03
CA ASN A 113 -1.03 1.75 -20.58
C ASN A 113 -0.50 0.61 -19.69
N ALA A 114 -1.33 0.10 -18.77
CA ALA A 114 -1.06 -1.05 -17.90
C ALA A 114 -0.67 -2.33 -18.64
N ARG A 115 -1.18 -2.51 -19.87
CA ARG A 115 -0.91 -3.66 -20.73
C ARG A 115 0.35 -3.54 -21.58
N GLN A 116 1.03 -2.39 -21.57
CA GLN A 116 2.29 -2.26 -22.28
C GLN A 116 3.33 -3.22 -21.67
N THR A 117 4.07 -3.93 -22.51
CA THR A 117 5.05 -4.93 -22.04
C THR A 117 6.16 -4.30 -21.22
N TRP A 118 6.59 -3.11 -21.61
CA TRP A 118 7.59 -2.33 -20.91
C TRP A 118 7.09 -0.91 -20.76
N SER A 119 7.37 -0.31 -19.62
CA SER A 119 7.09 1.08 -19.37
C SER A 119 8.05 1.64 -18.32
N GLY A 120 8.13 2.96 -18.24
CA GLY A 120 8.88 3.60 -17.18
C GLY A 120 8.40 5.00 -16.92
N SER A 121 8.59 5.45 -15.69
CA SER A 121 8.28 6.79 -15.24
C SER A 121 9.41 7.33 -14.38
N ALA A 122 9.57 8.65 -14.43
CA ALA A 122 10.41 9.38 -13.50
C ALA A 122 9.57 10.47 -12.86
N GLU A 123 9.67 10.60 -11.55
CA GLU A 123 8.95 11.60 -10.76
C GLU A 123 9.93 12.36 -9.87
N ILE A 124 9.73 13.66 -9.76
CA ILE A 124 10.45 14.51 -8.81
C ILE A 124 9.38 15.30 -8.08
N SER A 125 9.41 15.26 -6.75
CA SER A 125 8.53 16.09 -5.93
C SER A 125 9.33 16.87 -4.89
N ALA A 126 8.78 18.04 -4.53
CA ALA A 126 9.31 18.89 -3.50
C ALA A 126 8.15 19.48 -2.71
N ALA A 127 8.29 19.51 -1.39
CA ALA A 127 7.30 20.02 -0.45
C ALA A 127 7.95 20.95 0.57
N THR A 128 7.21 21.97 1.00
CA THR A 128 7.71 22.93 2.02
C THR A 128 7.82 22.28 3.39
N ASN A 129 6.90 21.37 3.70
CA ASN A 129 6.85 20.61 4.94
C ASN A 129 6.67 19.13 4.64
N ARG A 130 7.13 18.32 5.59
CA ARG A 130 6.77 16.91 5.66
C ARG A 130 5.32 16.82 6.14
N GLU A 131 4.47 16.19 5.36
CA GLU A 131 3.16 15.78 5.84
C GLU A 131 3.33 14.43 6.56
N VAL A 132 2.70 14.29 7.73
CA VAL A 132 2.85 13.08 8.58
C VAL A 132 1.67 12.12 8.37
N VAL A 133 0.54 12.66 7.91
CA VAL A 133 -0.68 11.93 7.60
C VAL A 133 -1.15 12.44 6.25
N HIS A 134 -1.29 11.52 5.32
CA HIS A 134 -1.71 11.80 3.96
C HIS A 134 -3.01 11.09 3.65
N SER A 135 -3.72 11.66 2.67
CA SER A 135 -4.87 10.99 2.07
C SER A 135 -4.41 10.11 0.90
N PHE A 136 -5.29 9.24 0.44
CA PHE A 136 -5.02 8.37 -0.69
C PHE A 136 -4.50 9.16 -1.91
N GLY A 137 -3.37 8.73 -2.46
CA GLY A 137 -2.82 9.30 -3.68
C GLY A 137 -2.20 10.69 -3.54
N ASP A 138 -1.82 11.10 -2.33
CA ASP A 138 -0.98 12.28 -2.10
C ASP A 138 0.50 11.91 -2.29
N GLY A 139 1.18 12.59 -3.23
CA GLY A 139 2.43 12.12 -3.85
C GLY A 139 3.74 12.54 -3.19
N ALA A 140 3.75 13.26 -2.06
CA ALA A 140 4.99 13.71 -1.43
C ALA A 140 4.99 13.46 0.08
N GLN A 141 5.63 12.37 0.51
CA GLN A 141 5.83 12.04 1.93
C GLN A 141 6.95 12.86 2.58
N GLU A 142 7.81 13.48 1.77
CA GLU A 142 9.08 14.07 2.20
C GLU A 142 9.31 15.42 1.50
N LYS A 143 10.23 16.24 2.02
CA LYS A 143 10.49 17.59 1.48
C LYS A 143 11.06 17.60 0.07
N GLY A 144 11.76 16.53 -0.30
CA GLY A 144 12.32 16.35 -1.63
C GLY A 144 12.50 14.86 -1.91
N GLN A 145 12.03 14.40 -3.06
CA GLN A 145 12.24 13.04 -3.51
C GLN A 145 12.38 12.98 -5.04
N ALA A 146 13.18 12.03 -5.51
CA ALA A 146 13.30 11.66 -6.91
C ALA A 146 13.04 10.15 -7.02
N GLN A 147 12.14 9.76 -7.91
CA GLN A 147 11.73 8.39 -8.11
C GLN A 147 11.91 7.97 -9.57
N LEU A 148 12.43 6.77 -9.78
CA LEU A 148 12.47 6.08 -11.05
C LEU A 148 11.71 4.76 -10.92
N THR A 149 10.75 4.52 -11.81
CA THR A 149 10.02 3.26 -11.89
C THR A 149 10.20 2.65 -13.28
N ILE A 150 10.46 1.34 -13.33
CA ILE A 150 10.46 0.54 -14.54
C ILE A 150 9.52 -0.63 -14.30
N ASP A 151 8.56 -0.82 -15.21
CA ASP A 151 7.62 -1.93 -15.17
C ASP A 151 7.82 -2.87 -16.37
N TYR A 152 7.68 -4.17 -16.13
CA TYR A 152 7.53 -5.22 -17.12
C TYR A 152 6.22 -5.98 -16.88
N THR A 153 5.39 -6.09 -17.91
CA THR A 153 4.12 -6.83 -17.86
C THR A 153 4.07 -7.87 -18.98
N GLY A 154 4.15 -9.15 -18.59
CA GLY A 154 4.02 -10.31 -19.47
C GLY A 154 2.73 -11.10 -19.23
N PRO A 155 2.52 -12.23 -19.92
CA PRO A 155 1.29 -13.02 -19.80
C PRO A 155 1.04 -13.63 -18.42
N ARG A 156 2.11 -13.98 -17.69
CA ARG A 156 2.04 -14.54 -16.33
C ARG A 156 3.01 -13.89 -15.35
N LEU A 157 3.97 -13.12 -15.82
CA LEU A 157 5.00 -12.50 -14.99
C LEU A 157 4.81 -10.99 -15.07
N ALA A 158 4.87 -10.34 -13.92
CA ALA A 158 4.97 -8.89 -13.83
C ALA A 158 6.07 -8.49 -12.86
N ILE A 159 6.82 -7.45 -13.21
CA ILE A 159 7.92 -6.90 -12.41
C ILE A 159 7.76 -5.39 -12.37
N ARG A 160 7.90 -4.82 -11.18
CA ARG A 160 8.08 -3.39 -10.94
C ARG A 160 9.37 -3.20 -10.17
N ALA A 161 10.30 -2.46 -10.75
CA ALA A 161 11.49 -1.99 -10.06
C ALA A 161 11.33 -0.48 -9.83
N ARG A 162 11.29 -0.08 -8.56
CA ARG A 162 11.15 1.31 -8.15
C ARG A 162 12.29 1.67 -7.22
N ILE A 163 12.98 2.76 -7.54
CA ILE A 163 14.04 3.33 -6.71
C ILE A 163 13.63 4.76 -6.41
N THR A 164 13.62 5.12 -5.12
CA THR A 164 13.31 6.46 -4.66
C THR A 164 14.49 6.98 -3.83
N GLU A 165 15.03 8.13 -4.21
CA GLU A 165 15.97 8.89 -3.41
C GLU A 165 15.21 9.97 -2.65
N VAL A 166 15.44 10.07 -1.35
CA VAL A 166 14.72 10.96 -0.43
C VAL A 166 15.73 11.87 0.26
N GLN A 167 15.43 13.17 0.28
CA GLN A 167 16.24 14.15 0.99
C GLN A 167 15.86 14.22 2.48
N ASP A 168 16.88 14.13 3.35
CA ASP A 168 16.77 14.26 4.80
C ASP A 168 15.62 13.45 5.42
N PRO A 169 15.55 12.12 5.16
CA PRO A 169 14.48 11.27 5.65
C PRO A 169 14.52 11.12 7.18
N TYR A 170 13.35 11.01 7.81
CA TYR A 170 13.23 10.81 9.27
C TYR A 170 13.87 9.50 9.76
N ASP A 171 13.80 8.45 8.95
CA ASP A 171 14.32 7.11 9.24
C ASP A 171 15.78 6.95 8.78
N ASN A 172 16.43 8.02 8.31
CA ASN A 172 17.78 8.01 7.72
C ASN A 172 17.95 7.12 6.47
N ASP A 173 16.87 6.58 5.91
CA ASP A 173 16.88 5.78 4.68
C ASP A 173 16.72 6.67 3.44
N GLU A 174 17.85 7.17 2.94
CA GLU A 174 17.93 8.08 1.79
C GLU A 174 17.59 7.38 0.47
N VAL A 175 17.76 6.06 0.37
CA VAL A 175 17.45 5.28 -0.84
C VAL A 175 16.48 4.15 -0.49
N ARG A 176 15.33 4.16 -1.15
CA ARG A 176 14.22 3.24 -0.89
C ARG A 176 13.85 2.44 -2.13
N THR A 177 13.36 1.23 -1.89
CA THR A 177 12.81 0.34 -2.93
C THR A 177 11.32 0.07 -2.75
N ASP A 178 10.67 0.85 -1.89
CA ASP A 178 9.24 0.83 -1.61
C ASP A 178 8.47 0.91 -2.93
N GLY A 179 7.50 0.01 -3.13
CA GLY A 179 6.76 -0.21 -4.37
C GLY A 179 7.37 -1.23 -5.34
N SER A 180 8.59 -1.72 -5.10
CA SER A 180 9.20 -2.77 -5.94
C SER A 180 8.55 -4.14 -5.67
N VAL A 181 8.22 -4.86 -6.74
CA VAL A 181 7.53 -6.15 -6.64
C VAL A 181 7.78 -7.02 -7.86
N ILE A 182 7.86 -8.33 -7.65
CA ILE A 182 7.77 -9.34 -8.70
C ILE A 182 6.56 -10.23 -8.41
N GLY A 183 5.73 -10.49 -9.41
CA GLY A 183 4.58 -11.37 -9.26
C GLY A 183 4.33 -12.30 -10.43
N TRP A 184 3.74 -13.45 -10.10
CA TRP A 184 3.40 -14.52 -11.03
C TRP A 184 1.91 -14.85 -10.92
N ALA A 185 1.21 -14.77 -12.05
CA ALA A 185 -0.19 -15.16 -12.19
C ALA A 185 -0.32 -16.64 -12.55
N PHE A 186 -1.24 -17.32 -11.86
CA PHE A 186 -1.67 -18.69 -12.10
C PHE A 186 -3.20 -18.76 -11.95
N ASP A 187 -3.88 -19.02 -13.07
CA ASP A 187 -5.34 -18.99 -13.19
C ASP A 187 -5.94 -17.69 -12.64
N ASP A 188 -6.81 -17.79 -11.62
CA ASP A 188 -7.49 -16.66 -10.99
C ASP A 188 -6.65 -16.01 -9.86
N TRP A 189 -5.40 -16.40 -9.67
CA TRP A 189 -4.56 -16.00 -8.55
C TRP A 189 -3.21 -15.44 -8.99
N ALA A 190 -2.59 -14.64 -8.13
CA ALA A 190 -1.22 -14.20 -8.25
C ALA A 190 -0.48 -14.37 -6.92
N VAL A 191 0.78 -14.80 -7.00
CA VAL A 191 1.74 -14.73 -5.90
C VAL A 191 2.74 -13.64 -6.22
N SER A 192 3.10 -12.82 -5.23
CA SER A 192 4.10 -11.79 -5.39
C SER A 192 5.06 -11.73 -4.21
N VAL A 193 6.26 -11.22 -4.47
CA VAL A 193 7.27 -10.89 -3.47
C VAL A 193 7.71 -9.46 -3.72
N GLY A 194 7.61 -8.61 -2.71
CA GLY A 194 7.91 -7.19 -2.86
C GLY A 194 7.57 -6.34 -1.65
N VAL A 195 7.77 -5.04 -1.79
CA VAL A 195 7.53 -4.02 -0.77
C VAL A 195 6.33 -3.19 -1.22
N VAL A 196 5.11 -3.70 -1.01
CA VAL A 196 3.90 -3.19 -1.66
C VAL A 196 3.02 -2.39 -0.71
N ASP A 197 2.71 -1.15 -1.09
CA ASP A 197 1.75 -0.28 -0.39
C ASP A 197 0.33 -0.85 -0.46
N ARG A 198 -0.41 -0.70 0.64
CA ARG A 198 -1.78 -1.21 0.78
C ARG A 198 -2.70 -0.13 1.29
N TRP A 199 -3.91 -0.12 0.75
CA TRP A 199 -5.01 0.68 1.28
C TRP A 199 -6.23 -0.20 1.45
N TRP A 200 -6.57 -0.51 2.69
CA TRP A 200 -7.65 -1.45 3.02
C TRP A 200 -8.81 -0.72 3.65
N GLY A 201 -9.79 -0.33 2.82
CA GLY A 201 -11.01 0.31 3.28
C GLY A 201 -11.47 1.45 2.38
N PRO A 202 -12.71 1.94 2.58
CA PRO A 202 -13.36 2.91 1.70
C PRO A 202 -12.98 4.37 1.99
N GLY A 203 -12.32 4.65 3.11
CA GLY A 203 -11.93 6.01 3.46
C GLY A 203 -10.99 6.62 2.43
N TRP A 204 -11.13 7.93 2.19
CA TRP A 204 -10.25 8.70 1.30
C TRP A 204 -9.11 9.36 2.07
N SER A 205 -9.38 9.83 3.29
CA SER A 205 -8.37 10.48 4.13
C SER A 205 -7.48 9.48 4.88
N ALA A 206 -8.02 8.32 5.25
CA ALA A 206 -7.27 7.25 5.89
C ALA A 206 -8.06 5.94 5.86
N SER A 207 -7.37 4.84 6.12
CA SER A 207 -7.91 3.59 6.64
C SER A 207 -7.41 3.41 8.07
N VAL A 208 -8.22 2.79 8.92
CA VAL A 208 -7.85 2.55 10.32
C VAL A 208 -7.14 1.20 10.52
N ILE A 209 -6.88 0.42 9.45
CA ILE A 209 -6.08 -0.82 9.53
C ILE A 209 -4.76 -0.76 8.77
N LEU A 210 -4.78 -0.42 7.47
CA LEU A 210 -3.58 -0.31 6.62
C LEU A 210 -3.78 0.81 5.58
N THR A 211 -2.81 1.72 5.51
CA THR A 211 -2.64 2.76 4.48
C THR A 211 -1.20 2.79 3.98
N ASP A 212 -0.92 3.69 3.04
CA ASP A 212 0.40 4.07 2.55
C ASP A 212 1.09 5.16 3.39
N ASN A 213 0.57 5.49 4.59
CA ASN A 213 1.22 6.44 5.51
C ASN A 213 2.46 5.86 6.18
N ALA A 214 2.48 4.54 6.38
CA ALA A 214 3.66 3.83 6.87
C ALA A 214 4.37 3.18 5.68
N ARG A 215 5.70 3.11 5.74
CA ARG A 215 6.47 2.40 4.72
C ARG A 215 6.01 0.94 4.62
N PRO A 216 5.83 0.39 3.41
CA PRO A 216 5.35 -0.96 3.24
C PRO A 216 6.38 -1.97 3.73
N VAL A 217 5.90 -3.07 4.32
CA VAL A 217 6.77 -4.17 4.73
C VAL A 217 7.12 -5.06 3.53
N PRO A 218 8.38 -5.51 3.38
CA PRO A 218 8.73 -6.56 2.44
C PRO A 218 7.94 -7.84 2.76
N ALA A 219 7.21 -8.37 1.79
CA ALA A 219 6.27 -9.47 2.00
C ALA A 219 6.15 -10.41 0.81
N ILE A 220 5.77 -11.65 1.12
CA ILE A 220 5.20 -12.59 0.15
C ILE A 220 3.67 -12.44 0.25
N SER A 221 3.01 -12.30 -0.89
CA SER A 221 1.57 -12.08 -0.97
C SER A 221 0.89 -13.06 -1.92
N LEU A 222 -0.34 -13.39 -1.62
CA LEU A 222 -1.27 -14.13 -2.48
C LEU A 222 -2.50 -13.25 -2.70
N GLN A 223 -2.89 -13.05 -3.95
CA GLN A 223 -4.03 -12.21 -4.29
C GLN A 223 -4.88 -12.85 -5.39
N ARG A 224 -6.20 -12.71 -5.27
CA ARG A 224 -7.13 -13.12 -6.32
C ARG A 224 -7.21 -12.06 -7.42
N LEU A 225 -7.03 -12.48 -8.67
CA LEU A 225 -7.11 -11.65 -9.88
C LEU A 225 -8.53 -11.59 -10.46
N SER A 226 -9.30 -12.67 -10.33
CA SER A 226 -10.69 -12.74 -10.77
C SER A 226 -11.63 -12.19 -9.70
N THR A 227 -12.75 -11.63 -10.12
CA THR A 227 -13.83 -11.18 -9.22
C THR A 227 -15.09 -12.01 -9.35
N ARG A 228 -15.08 -13.09 -10.13
CA ARG A 228 -16.26 -13.94 -10.33
C ARG A 228 -16.89 -14.39 -9.01
N ALA A 229 -18.22 -14.31 -8.95
CA ALA A 229 -18.99 -14.82 -7.82
C ALA A 229 -18.80 -16.35 -7.67
N PRO A 230 -18.97 -16.90 -6.45
CA PRO A 230 -18.95 -18.33 -6.25
C PRO A 230 -20.04 -19.04 -7.07
N GLU A 231 -19.72 -20.20 -7.64
CA GLU A 231 -20.65 -20.98 -8.48
C GLU A 231 -21.68 -21.77 -7.64
N SER A 232 -21.31 -22.16 -6.42
CA SER A 232 -22.19 -22.93 -5.52
C SER A 232 -23.37 -22.11 -5.04
N GLU A 233 -24.58 -22.67 -5.12
CA GLU A 233 -25.83 -22.01 -4.72
C GLU A 233 -25.83 -21.52 -3.27
N TRP A 234 -25.14 -22.25 -2.38
CA TRP A 234 -25.06 -21.94 -0.94
C TRP A 234 -24.29 -20.66 -0.62
N VAL A 235 -23.40 -20.23 -1.52
CA VAL A 235 -22.48 -19.09 -1.33
C VAL A 235 -22.55 -18.07 -2.46
N ARG A 236 -23.42 -18.28 -3.46
CA ARG A 236 -23.60 -17.36 -4.60
C ARG A 236 -24.03 -15.97 -4.18
N TRP A 237 -24.68 -15.83 -3.02
CA TRP A 237 -25.08 -14.55 -2.42
C TRP A 237 -23.90 -13.63 -2.09
N ILE A 238 -22.67 -14.14 -2.02
CA ILE A 238 -21.45 -13.32 -1.84
C ILE A 238 -21.30 -12.33 -3.02
N GLY A 239 -21.75 -12.71 -4.21
CA GLY A 239 -21.53 -11.93 -5.42
C GLY A 239 -20.04 -11.82 -5.78
N PRO A 240 -19.65 -10.82 -6.59
CA PRO A 240 -18.26 -10.61 -6.93
C PRO A 240 -17.39 -10.38 -5.70
N TRP A 241 -16.20 -11.00 -5.64
CA TRP A 241 -15.34 -10.93 -4.45
C TRP A 241 -13.84 -10.90 -4.79
N THR A 242 -13.05 -10.33 -3.89
CA THR A 242 -11.59 -10.38 -3.94
C THR A 242 -11.04 -10.89 -2.62
N PHE A 243 -9.80 -11.38 -2.67
CA PHE A 243 -9.07 -11.77 -1.48
C PHE A 243 -7.58 -11.48 -1.66
N GLU A 244 -6.96 -11.05 -0.57
CA GLU A 244 -5.51 -10.91 -0.46
C GLU A 244 -5.07 -11.39 0.92
N THR A 245 -3.91 -12.03 0.96
CA THR A 245 -3.17 -12.25 2.19
C THR A 245 -1.69 -12.04 1.95
N PHE A 246 -0.97 -11.59 2.97
CA PHE A 246 0.47 -11.43 2.91
C PHE A 246 1.12 -11.81 4.24
N LEU A 247 2.39 -12.19 4.17
CA LEU A 247 3.26 -12.34 5.31
C LEU A 247 4.55 -11.57 5.03
N GLY A 248 4.78 -10.54 5.83
CA GLY A 248 5.94 -9.67 5.72
C GLY A 248 6.81 -9.67 6.97
N GLN A 249 8.03 -9.19 6.81
CA GLN A 249 8.97 -8.97 7.90
C GLN A 249 9.12 -7.45 8.11
N MET A 250 8.98 -7.03 9.37
CA MET A 250 9.14 -5.65 9.80
C MET A 250 10.62 -5.34 10.08
N GLU A 251 10.92 -4.06 10.16
CA GLU A 251 12.25 -3.49 10.42
C GLU A 251 12.89 -3.94 11.74
N GLU A 252 14.21 -3.79 11.84
CA GLU A 252 14.97 -4.07 13.06
C GLU A 252 14.83 -2.95 14.10
N GLU A 253 14.72 -1.69 13.65
CA GLU A 253 14.67 -0.49 14.48
C GLU A 253 13.30 -0.27 15.15
N ARG A 254 12.90 -1.21 16.01
CA ARG A 254 11.62 -1.22 16.73
C ARG A 254 11.76 -1.87 18.10
N ALA A 255 10.72 -1.78 18.92
CA ALA A 255 10.72 -2.35 20.27
C ALA A 255 10.95 -3.88 20.30
N ILE A 256 10.45 -4.59 19.28
CA ILE A 256 10.68 -6.03 19.07
C ILE A 256 11.20 -6.21 17.64
N PRO A 257 12.53 -6.30 17.44
CA PRO A 257 13.15 -6.40 16.12
C PRO A 257 12.64 -7.62 15.32
N ASN A 258 12.67 -7.51 13.99
CA ASN A 258 12.37 -8.62 13.06
C ASN A 258 10.99 -9.27 13.27
N ALA A 259 10.03 -8.53 13.83
CA ALA A 259 8.66 -8.99 13.94
C ALA A 259 8.07 -9.28 12.55
N ARG A 260 7.08 -10.16 12.50
CA ARG A 260 6.34 -10.49 11.27
C ARG A 260 4.99 -9.80 11.27
N LEU A 261 4.60 -9.27 10.13
CA LEU A 261 3.25 -8.74 9.90
C LEU A 261 2.51 -9.70 8.96
N TRP A 262 1.45 -10.31 9.45
CA TRP A 262 0.48 -11.02 8.62
C TRP A 262 -0.75 -10.14 8.40
N GLY A 263 -1.32 -10.22 7.20
CA GLY A 263 -2.60 -9.59 6.90
C GLY A 263 -3.44 -10.46 5.99
N ALA A 264 -4.76 -10.38 6.14
CA ALA A 264 -5.72 -10.92 5.20
C ALA A 264 -6.91 -9.96 5.04
N ARG A 265 -7.34 -9.77 3.79
CA ARG A 265 -8.52 -8.98 3.44
C ARG A 265 -9.39 -9.75 2.45
N PHE A 266 -10.67 -9.79 2.73
CA PHE A 266 -11.71 -10.31 1.85
C PHE A 266 -12.70 -9.19 1.57
N THR A 267 -13.03 -8.95 0.30
CA THR A 267 -14.08 -7.99 -0.05
C THR A 267 -15.11 -8.64 -0.97
N MET A 268 -16.36 -8.25 -0.84
CA MET A 268 -17.46 -8.83 -1.61
C MET A 268 -18.52 -7.79 -1.95
N ARG A 269 -19.27 -8.05 -3.02
CA ARG A 269 -20.42 -7.25 -3.46
C ARG A 269 -21.66 -8.12 -3.62
N PRO A 270 -22.40 -8.41 -2.53
CA PRO A 270 -23.61 -9.23 -2.58
C PRO A 270 -24.68 -8.68 -3.53
N ILE A 271 -24.78 -7.36 -3.61
CA ILE A 271 -25.63 -6.61 -4.55
C ILE A 271 -24.84 -5.43 -5.11
N SER A 272 -25.25 -4.90 -6.27
CA SER A 272 -24.53 -3.80 -6.93
C SER A 272 -24.40 -2.53 -6.09
N ALA A 273 -25.33 -2.30 -5.15
CA ALA A 273 -25.32 -1.15 -4.26
C ALA A 273 -24.47 -1.30 -3.00
N LEU A 274 -23.96 -2.50 -2.69
CA LEU A 274 -23.32 -2.81 -1.41
C LEU A 274 -21.98 -3.51 -1.62
N GLU A 275 -20.93 -2.91 -1.08
CA GLU A 275 -19.62 -3.56 -0.92
C GLU A 275 -19.31 -3.73 0.56
N ILE A 276 -18.82 -4.92 0.95
CA ILE A 276 -18.42 -5.24 2.32
C ILE A 276 -16.98 -5.74 2.30
N GLY A 277 -16.15 -5.22 3.18
CA GLY A 277 -14.79 -5.67 3.44
C GLY A 277 -14.65 -6.27 4.83
N LEU A 278 -13.90 -7.37 4.92
CA LEU A 278 -13.45 -8.00 6.16
C LEU A 278 -11.94 -7.95 6.17
N SER A 279 -11.33 -7.55 7.26
CA SER A 279 -9.87 -7.46 7.36
C SER A 279 -9.37 -7.93 8.71
N ARG A 280 -8.20 -8.57 8.70
CA ARG A 280 -7.47 -8.96 9.90
C ARG A 280 -5.98 -8.78 9.66
N THR A 281 -5.28 -8.28 10.66
CA THR A 281 -3.82 -8.17 10.69
C THR A 281 -3.29 -8.66 12.02
N ALA A 282 -2.06 -9.18 12.02
CA ALA A 282 -1.38 -9.60 13.23
C ALA A 282 0.11 -9.31 13.12
N ILE A 283 0.67 -8.66 14.14
CA ILE A 283 2.11 -8.54 14.36
C ILE A 283 2.50 -9.63 15.34
N TRP A 284 3.37 -10.55 14.93
CA TRP A 284 3.77 -11.72 15.71
C TRP A 284 5.25 -12.03 15.50
N ALA A 285 5.81 -12.99 16.24
CA ALA A 285 7.24 -13.33 16.20
C ALA A 285 8.16 -12.13 16.55
N GLY A 286 9.40 -12.15 16.05
CA GLY A 286 10.46 -11.20 16.37
C GLY A 286 11.50 -11.78 17.33
N ASP A 287 12.59 -11.03 17.52
CA ASP A 287 13.72 -11.48 18.33
C ASP A 287 13.27 -11.77 19.78
N GLY A 288 13.55 -13.00 20.25
CA GLY A 288 13.13 -13.47 21.58
C GLY A 288 11.68 -13.94 21.68
N ARG A 289 10.94 -14.07 20.56
CA ARG A 289 9.55 -14.56 20.53
C ARG A 289 9.35 -15.82 19.68
N PRO A 290 8.31 -16.63 19.95
CA PRO A 290 7.95 -17.77 19.11
C PRO A 290 7.71 -17.37 17.65
N SER A 291 8.34 -18.07 16.71
CA SER A 291 8.37 -17.71 15.27
C SER A 291 8.17 -18.89 14.31
N ASP A 292 7.82 -20.06 14.85
CA ASP A 292 7.58 -21.28 14.07
C ASP A 292 6.17 -21.34 13.48
N TRP A 293 5.91 -22.41 12.72
CA TRP A 293 4.59 -22.64 12.11
C TRP A 293 3.50 -22.84 13.16
N GLU A 294 3.83 -23.42 14.32
CA GLU A 294 2.87 -23.61 15.40
C GLU A 294 2.43 -22.26 15.98
N ALA A 295 3.37 -21.34 16.23
CA ALA A 295 3.08 -19.97 16.64
C ALA A 295 2.21 -19.24 15.60
N PHE A 296 2.52 -19.37 14.31
CA PHE A 296 1.69 -18.79 13.25
C PHE A 296 0.29 -19.39 13.22
N TYR A 297 0.17 -20.72 13.31
CA TYR A 297 -1.12 -21.40 13.26
C TYR A 297 -1.99 -21.02 14.45
N ASN A 298 -1.41 -20.99 15.66
CA ASN A 298 -2.10 -20.57 16.89
C ASN A 298 -2.62 -19.14 16.77
N MET A 299 -1.82 -18.21 16.21
CA MET A 299 -2.25 -16.86 15.89
C MET A 299 -3.39 -16.85 14.86
N LEU A 300 -3.27 -17.63 13.78
CA LEU A 300 -4.26 -17.68 12.70
C LEU A 300 -5.63 -18.13 13.20
N ILE A 301 -5.69 -19.12 14.09
CA ILE A 301 -6.95 -19.63 14.67
C ILE A 301 -7.43 -18.81 15.89
N GLY A 302 -6.65 -17.83 16.37
CA GLY A 302 -7.00 -16.99 17.52
C GLY A 302 -6.85 -17.70 18.87
N ASN A 303 -6.03 -18.75 18.93
CA ASN A 303 -5.70 -19.48 20.16
C ASN A 303 -4.49 -18.87 20.90
N ASP A 304 -4.20 -17.59 20.62
CA ASP A 304 -3.22 -16.74 21.28
C ASP A 304 -3.88 -15.67 22.18
N ASN A 305 -5.22 -15.68 22.28
CA ASN A 305 -6.01 -14.76 23.10
C ASN A 305 -6.10 -15.24 24.56
N VAL A 306 -5.86 -14.31 25.50
CA VAL A 306 -5.72 -14.55 26.96
C VAL A 306 -6.94 -15.24 27.58
N GLY A 307 -6.81 -16.55 27.84
CA GLY A 307 -7.80 -17.38 28.56
C GLY A 307 -7.24 -18.65 29.24
N ALA A 308 -5.98 -19.02 29.00
CA ALA A 308 -5.31 -20.14 29.67
C ALA A 308 -3.84 -19.74 29.97
N ASP A 309 -3.55 -19.40 31.23
CA ASP A 309 -2.22 -19.42 31.85
C ASP A 309 -1.04 -18.62 31.22
N LEU A 310 -1.27 -17.49 30.53
CA LEU A 310 -0.16 -16.62 30.06
C LEU A 310 -0.27 -15.19 30.60
N SER A 311 0.84 -14.68 31.14
CA SER A 311 1.08 -13.31 31.60
C SER A 311 1.16 -12.33 30.43
N ARG A 312 1.04 -11.03 30.72
CA ARG A 312 1.06 -9.93 29.71
C ARG A 312 2.34 -9.89 28.88
N ASP A 313 3.43 -10.48 29.37
CA ASP A 313 4.72 -10.57 28.68
C ASP A 313 4.79 -11.78 27.71
N GLU A 314 3.75 -12.62 27.70
CA GLU A 314 3.65 -13.86 26.91
C GLU A 314 2.61 -13.77 25.77
N GLU A 315 1.96 -12.61 25.54
CA GLU A 315 1.09 -12.38 24.36
C GLU A 315 1.94 -12.47 23.07
N PRO A 316 1.79 -13.54 22.27
CA PRO A 316 2.71 -13.82 21.17
C PRO A 316 2.44 -12.93 19.94
N ALA A 317 1.24 -12.34 19.84
CA ALA A 317 0.85 -11.48 18.73
C ALA A 317 -0.06 -10.31 19.16
N ASN A 318 0.05 -9.18 18.46
CA ASN A 318 -0.89 -8.06 18.51
C ASN A 318 -1.77 -8.11 17.26
N GLN A 319 -3.10 -8.13 17.43
CA GLN A 319 -4.03 -8.32 16.32
C GLN A 319 -5.02 -7.17 16.19
N MET A 320 -5.41 -6.88 14.94
CA MET A 320 -6.53 -6.02 14.61
C MET A 320 -7.46 -6.77 13.65
N ALA A 321 -8.76 -6.59 13.82
CA ALA A 321 -9.75 -7.15 12.92
C ALA A 321 -10.94 -6.21 12.78
N GLY A 322 -11.63 -6.28 11.64
CA GLY A 322 -12.86 -5.53 11.51
C GLY A 322 -13.53 -5.64 10.16
N VAL A 323 -14.50 -4.75 10.00
CA VAL A 323 -15.44 -4.71 8.88
C VAL A 323 -15.53 -3.28 8.33
N ASP A 324 -15.61 -3.18 7.02
CA ASP A 324 -15.95 -1.94 6.32
C ASP A 324 -17.05 -2.19 5.29
N MET A 325 -17.73 -1.12 4.93
CA MET A 325 -18.88 -1.18 4.06
C MET A 325 -19.01 0.11 3.25
N THR A 326 -19.46 -0.02 2.00
CA THR A 326 -19.99 1.09 1.21
C THR A 326 -21.40 0.79 0.74
N TRP A 327 -22.25 1.81 0.76
CA TRP A 327 -23.63 1.74 0.30
C TRP A 327 -23.88 2.85 -0.72
N ASN A 328 -24.14 2.48 -1.97
CA ASN A 328 -24.64 3.41 -3.00
C ASN A 328 -26.15 3.61 -2.83
N LEU A 329 -26.58 4.81 -2.49
CA LEU A 329 -27.98 5.14 -2.20
C LEU A 329 -28.78 5.39 -3.48
N GLN A 330 -28.15 5.54 -4.65
CA GLN A 330 -28.83 5.85 -5.91
C GLN A 330 -29.85 4.76 -6.31
N PRO A 331 -29.54 3.45 -6.31
CA PRO A 331 -30.49 2.43 -6.76
C PRO A 331 -31.67 2.21 -5.81
N THR A 332 -31.53 2.58 -4.53
CA THR A 332 -32.51 2.30 -3.47
C THR A 332 -33.33 3.53 -3.07
N LEU A 333 -32.69 4.71 -3.00
CA LEU A 333 -33.29 5.97 -2.55
C LEU A 333 -33.33 7.05 -3.64
N GLY A 334 -32.68 6.81 -4.80
CA GLY A 334 -32.58 7.81 -5.88
C GLY A 334 -31.63 8.97 -5.59
N TRP A 335 -30.82 8.88 -4.52
CA TRP A 335 -29.88 9.93 -4.13
C TRP A 335 -28.48 9.64 -4.68
N PRO A 336 -27.81 10.62 -5.31
CA PRO A 336 -26.47 10.45 -5.87
C PRO A 336 -25.40 10.54 -4.78
N LEU A 337 -25.52 9.68 -3.78
CA LEU A 337 -24.71 9.66 -2.57
C LEU A 337 -24.24 8.24 -2.28
N LYS A 338 -22.98 8.13 -1.87
CA LYS A 338 -22.40 6.91 -1.29
C LYS A 338 -22.11 7.14 0.18
N ALA A 339 -22.65 6.28 1.04
CA ALA A 339 -22.27 6.21 2.44
C ALA A 339 -21.18 5.15 2.61
N TYR A 340 -20.26 5.37 3.55
CA TYR A 340 -19.27 4.36 3.93
C TYR A 340 -19.04 4.34 5.44
N MET A 341 -18.61 3.18 5.93
CA MET A 341 -18.17 2.99 7.31
C MET A 341 -16.98 2.05 7.34
N GLN A 342 -16.11 2.21 8.33
CA GLN A 342 -15.08 1.25 8.68
C GLN A 342 -15.00 1.17 10.20
N TYR A 343 -15.00 -0.06 10.70
CA TYR A 343 -14.89 -0.36 12.11
C TYR A 343 -13.84 -1.46 12.30
N ILE A 344 -12.75 -1.11 12.97
CA ILE A 344 -11.65 -2.02 13.30
C ILE A 344 -11.48 -2.01 14.82
N GLY A 345 -11.41 -3.20 15.40
CA GLY A 345 -11.08 -3.40 16.79
C GLY A 345 -9.67 -3.97 16.93
N GLU A 346 -8.93 -3.49 17.92
CA GLU A 346 -7.79 -4.23 18.45
C GLU A 346 -8.32 -5.42 19.26
N ASP A 347 -7.74 -6.60 19.07
CA ASP A 347 -8.25 -7.79 19.73
C ASP A 347 -7.96 -7.73 21.25
N LYS A 348 -9.07 -7.68 22.00
CA LYS A 348 -9.27 -8.33 23.30
C LYS A 348 -10.66 -8.96 23.27
N LEU A 349 -10.86 -10.01 22.48
CA LEU A 349 -12.08 -10.82 22.43
C LEU A 349 -12.25 -11.59 23.74
N LYS A 350 -12.60 -10.87 24.81
CA LYS A 350 -13.26 -11.44 25.97
C LYS A 350 -14.76 -11.35 25.74
N LYS A 351 -15.34 -12.49 25.37
CA LYS A 351 -16.75 -12.91 25.53
C LYS A 351 -17.81 -11.97 24.95
N LEU A 352 -18.39 -12.37 23.82
CA LEU A 352 -19.83 -12.20 23.58
C LEU A 352 -20.58 -13.40 24.15
#